data_AF-A0A349SQR2-F1
#
_entry.id   AF-A0A349SQR2-F1
#
_cell.length_a   1.000
_cell.length_b   1.000
_cell.length_c   1.000
_cell.angle_alpha   90.00
_cell.angle_beta   90.00
_cell.angle_gamma   90.00
#
_symmetry.space_group_name_H-M   'P 1'
#
loop_
_entity.id
_entity.type
_entity.pdbx_description
1 polymer ?
#
loop_
_entity_poly.entity_id
_entity_poly.type
_entity_poly.pdbx_seq_one_letter_code
_entity_poly.pdbx_strand_id
1 'polypeptide(L)'
;PYQFTHTAAHQAWYASVNGLFGHLKKFKADYSVIPWATFTQPEVARVGLNELEAKANNIAYEVSCYGIDDLDRAITDEEAYGFVKVLTKPGKDKILGVTIVGQHAGDLIAEYVLAMKHGLGLNKILGTIHIYPTMNEANKYAAGEWKKAHKPEWLLRWVEKYQNWRRR
;
A
#
# COMPACT_ATOMS: atom_id res chain seq x y z
N PRO A 1 -3.38 -7.58 22.41
CA PRO A 1 -3.03 -6.23 21.90
C PRO A 1 -1.74 -6.33 21.08
N TYR A 2 -1.58 -5.56 20.00
CA TYR A 2 -0.32 -5.52 19.26
C TYR A 2 0.80 -5.00 20.16
N GLN A 3 1.90 -5.75 20.27
CA GLN A 3 3.01 -5.44 21.17
C GLN A 3 4.10 -4.64 20.43
N PHE A 4 3.73 -3.43 19.98
CA PHE A 4 4.65 -2.54 19.26
C PHE A 4 4.73 -1.17 19.91
N THR A 5 5.93 -0.57 19.90
CA THR A 5 6.19 0.74 20.51
C THR A 5 5.32 1.85 19.93
N HIS A 6 5.10 1.88 18.61
CA HIS A 6 4.22 2.86 17.97
C HIS A 6 2.74 2.68 18.40
N THR A 7 2.30 1.44 18.64
CA THR A 7 0.96 1.15 19.14
C THR A 7 0.81 1.60 20.60
N ALA A 8 1.84 1.36 21.43
CA ALA A 8 1.87 1.83 22.82
C ALA A 8 1.87 3.36 22.91
N ALA A 9 2.64 4.06 22.07
CA ALA A 9 2.63 5.53 22.00
C ALA A 9 1.26 6.08 21.59
N HIS A 10 0.63 5.47 20.57
CA HIS A 10 -0.73 5.82 20.16
C HIS A 10 -1.74 5.62 21.30
N GLN A 11 -1.67 4.49 21.99
CA GLN A 11 -2.50 4.20 23.16
C GLN A 11 -2.29 5.22 24.29
N ALA A 12 -1.04 5.58 24.57
CA ALA A 12 -0.69 6.56 25.60
C ALA A 12 -1.35 7.91 25.31
N TRP A 13 -1.33 8.38 24.05
CA TRP A 13 -2.01 9.62 23.66
C TRP A 13 -3.51 9.58 23.98
N TYR A 14 -4.20 8.51 23.56
CA TYR A 14 -5.64 8.36 23.84
C TYR A 14 -5.92 8.23 25.34
N ALA A 15 -5.07 7.51 26.09
CA ALA A 15 -5.19 7.38 27.53
C ALA A 15 -5.02 8.73 28.23
N SER A 16 -4.02 9.54 27.86
CA SER A 16 -3.79 10.88 28.40
C SER A 16 -4.95 11.83 28.09
N VAL A 17 -5.38 11.92 26.83
CA VAL A 17 -6.48 12.82 26.44
C VAL A 17 -7.79 12.42 27.10
N ASN A 18 -8.10 11.12 27.17
CA ASN A 18 -9.30 10.65 27.85
C ASN A 18 -9.20 10.77 29.38
N GLY A 19 -8.01 10.66 29.97
CA GLY A 19 -7.79 10.89 31.39
C GLY A 19 -8.05 12.35 31.78
N LEU A 20 -7.58 13.30 30.96
CA LEU A 20 -7.76 14.73 31.21
C LEU A 20 -9.17 15.24 30.85
N PHE A 21 -9.70 14.82 29.70
CA PHE A 21 -10.90 15.42 29.11
C PHE A 21 -12.06 14.43 28.87
N GLY A 22 -11.92 13.17 29.27
CA GLY A 22 -12.89 12.12 28.98
C GLY A 22 -14.28 12.30 29.62
N HIS A 23 -14.41 13.20 30.60
CA HIS A 23 -15.69 13.62 31.15
C HIS A 23 -16.48 14.54 30.20
N LEU A 24 -15.80 15.30 29.34
CA LEU A 24 -16.41 16.14 28.29
C LEU A 24 -16.61 15.35 27.01
N LYS A 25 -15.55 14.66 26.57
CA LYS A 25 -15.55 13.91 25.31
C LYS A 25 -14.55 12.77 25.37
N LYS A 26 -15.02 11.56 25.09
CA LYS A 26 -14.16 10.38 24.91
C LYS A 26 -13.74 10.25 23.45
N PHE A 27 -12.45 10.06 23.23
CA PHE A 27 -11.85 9.78 21.93
C PHE A 27 -11.58 8.28 21.83
N LYS A 28 -12.12 7.63 20.79
CA LYS A 28 -11.88 6.21 20.53
C LYS A 28 -10.60 6.05 19.73
N ALA A 29 -9.71 5.19 20.21
CA ALA A 29 -8.56 4.76 19.44
C ALA A 29 -9.02 3.87 18.28
N ASP A 30 -8.49 4.14 17.10
CA ASP A 30 -8.71 3.34 15.91
C ASP A 30 -7.50 2.44 15.67
N TYR A 31 -7.75 1.13 15.66
CA TYR A 31 -6.74 0.08 15.49
C TYR A 31 -6.93 -0.70 14.18
N SER A 32 -7.75 -0.18 13.26
CA SER A 32 -8.05 -0.85 11.98
C SER A 32 -6.85 -0.88 11.03
N VAL A 33 -5.89 0.04 11.18
CA VAL A 33 -4.72 0.19 10.33
C VAL A 33 -3.48 0.33 11.21
N ILE A 34 -2.93 -0.81 11.67
CA ILE A 34 -1.69 -0.85 12.43
C ILE A 34 -0.60 -1.46 11.54
N PRO A 35 0.47 -0.70 11.22
CA PRO A 35 1.61 -1.26 10.51
C PRO A 35 2.52 -2.05 11.45
N TRP A 36 3.32 -2.92 10.85
CA TRP A 36 4.44 -3.58 11.51
C TRP A 36 5.58 -3.77 10.52
N ALA A 37 6.81 -3.68 11.00
CA ALA A 37 8.01 -4.01 10.25
C ALA A 37 8.93 -4.94 11.07
N THR A 38 9.56 -5.87 10.37
CA THR A 38 10.68 -6.68 10.86
C THR A 38 11.95 -6.20 10.16
N PHE A 39 12.90 -5.69 10.93
CA PHE A 39 14.15 -5.09 10.42
C PHE A 39 15.23 -6.15 10.18
N THR A 40 14.90 -7.15 9.35
CA THR A 40 15.85 -8.08 8.75
C THR A 40 16.51 -7.47 7.52
N GLN A 41 17.39 -8.22 6.85
CA GLN A 41 17.94 -7.84 5.55
C GLN A 41 17.51 -8.87 4.49
N PRO A 42 16.56 -8.54 3.59
CA PRO A 42 15.79 -7.28 3.52
C PRO A 42 14.77 -7.13 4.65
N GLU A 43 14.27 -5.91 4.83
CA GLU A 43 13.17 -5.62 5.75
C GLU A 43 11.87 -6.23 5.23
N VAL A 44 10.96 -6.55 6.16
CA VAL A 44 9.60 -6.98 5.85
C VAL A 44 8.62 -6.06 6.57
N ALA A 45 7.86 -5.27 5.81
CA ALA A 45 6.84 -4.38 6.35
C ALA A 45 5.44 -4.76 5.88
N ARG A 46 4.45 -4.52 6.73
CA ARG A 46 3.08 -4.94 6.50
C ARG A 46 2.07 -4.01 7.15
N VAL A 47 0.91 -3.86 6.49
CA VAL A 47 -0.30 -3.27 7.07
C VAL A 47 -1.54 -3.99 6.53
N GLY A 48 -2.60 -4.13 7.34
CA GLY A 48 -3.84 -4.78 6.91
C GLY A 48 -3.71 -6.28 6.68
N LEU A 49 -4.56 -6.84 5.84
CA LEU A 49 -4.65 -8.29 5.57
C LEU A 49 -3.52 -8.82 4.69
N ASN A 50 -3.10 -10.06 4.94
CA ASN A 50 -2.38 -10.88 3.98
C ASN A 50 -3.33 -11.92 3.38
N GLU A 51 -2.83 -12.70 2.42
CA GLU A 51 -3.61 -13.71 1.71
C GLU A 51 -4.13 -14.83 2.64
N LEU A 52 -3.33 -15.22 3.64
CA LEU A 52 -3.70 -16.27 4.59
C LEU A 52 -4.87 -15.83 5.46
N GLU A 53 -4.81 -14.62 6.01
CA GLU A 53 -5.88 -14.02 6.81
C GLU A 53 -7.10 -13.70 5.96
N ALA A 54 -6.92 -13.23 4.72
CA ALA A 54 -8.05 -13.00 3.82
C ALA A 54 -8.78 -14.31 3.50
N LYS A 55 -8.04 -15.40 3.23
CA LYS A 55 -8.62 -16.75 3.07
C LYS A 55 -9.31 -17.24 4.34
N ALA A 56 -8.65 -17.13 5.50
CA ALA A 56 -9.20 -17.57 6.79
C ALA A 56 -10.49 -16.82 7.17
N ASN A 57 -10.57 -15.54 6.84
CA ASN A 57 -11.74 -14.70 7.10
C ASN A 57 -12.78 -14.73 5.97
N ASN A 58 -12.58 -15.56 4.93
CA ASN A 58 -13.44 -15.63 3.74
C ASN A 58 -13.68 -14.26 3.06
N ILE A 59 -12.64 -13.43 3.01
CA ILE A 59 -12.66 -12.12 2.37
C ILE A 59 -12.12 -12.29 0.95
N ALA A 60 -12.94 -11.95 -0.06
CA ALA A 60 -12.50 -11.95 -1.44
C ALA A 60 -11.47 -10.84 -1.69
N TYR A 61 -10.39 -11.17 -2.41
CA TYR A 61 -9.31 -10.24 -2.76
C TYR A 61 -8.73 -10.54 -4.14
N GLU A 62 -8.11 -9.53 -4.72
CA GLU A 62 -7.17 -9.63 -5.83
C GLU A 62 -5.76 -9.30 -5.32
N VAL A 63 -4.73 -9.79 -6.01
CA VAL A 63 -3.32 -9.51 -5.68
C VAL A 63 -2.70 -8.76 -6.83
N SER A 64 -1.98 -7.68 -6.50
CA SER A 64 -1.05 -7.01 -7.41
C SER A 64 0.34 -7.04 -6.79
N CYS A 65 1.34 -7.43 -7.57
CA CYS A 65 2.71 -7.59 -7.11
C CYS A 65 3.64 -6.89 -8.08
N TYR A 66 4.56 -6.08 -7.56
CA TYR A 66 5.65 -5.47 -8.32
C TYR A 66 6.97 -5.93 -7.72
N GLY A 67 7.87 -6.42 -8.58
CA GLY A 67 9.22 -6.83 -8.19
C GLY A 67 10.12 -5.60 -8.04
N ILE A 68 10.88 -5.54 -6.94
CA ILE A 68 11.84 -4.44 -6.71
C ILE A 68 13.06 -4.56 -7.65
N ASP A 69 13.27 -5.73 -8.24
CA ASP A 69 14.25 -5.99 -9.28
C ASP A 69 14.01 -5.20 -10.58
N ASP A 70 12.78 -4.70 -10.80
CA ASP A 70 12.45 -3.80 -11.92
C ASP A 70 12.60 -2.31 -11.56
N LEU A 71 13.12 -1.96 -10.37
CA LEU A 71 13.19 -0.57 -9.90
C LEU A 71 14.60 0.02 -10.08
N ASP A 72 14.72 1.07 -10.90
CA ASP A 72 15.98 1.73 -11.22
C ASP A 72 16.79 2.14 -9.97
N ARG A 73 16.12 2.67 -8.93
CA ARG A 73 16.78 3.04 -7.68
C ARG A 73 17.39 1.84 -6.96
N ALA A 74 16.66 0.73 -6.89
CA ALA A 74 17.14 -0.49 -6.23
C ALA A 74 18.29 -1.13 -7.02
N ILE A 75 18.21 -1.12 -8.36
CA ILE A 75 19.29 -1.57 -9.24
C ILE A 75 20.55 -0.72 -9.02
N THR A 76 20.40 0.61 -8.97
CA THR A 76 21.51 1.54 -8.74
C THR A 76 22.20 1.30 -7.41
N ASP A 77 21.45 0.88 -6.39
CA ASP A 77 21.96 0.64 -5.04
C ASP A 77 22.44 -0.81 -4.83
N GLU A 78 22.37 -1.67 -5.84
CA GLU A 78 22.64 -3.12 -5.74
C GLU A 78 21.71 -3.86 -4.73
N GLU A 79 20.55 -3.28 -4.43
CA GLU A 79 19.52 -3.79 -3.49
C GLU A 79 18.25 -4.25 -4.24
N ALA A 80 18.42 -4.74 -5.48
CA ALA A 80 17.36 -5.09 -6.43
C ALA A 80 16.69 -6.45 -6.11
N TYR A 81 16.19 -6.62 -4.89
CA TYR A 81 15.51 -7.82 -4.45
C TYR A 81 14.30 -7.52 -3.56
N GLY A 82 13.29 -8.39 -3.65
CA GLY A 82 12.04 -8.23 -2.91
C GLY A 82 10.88 -7.76 -3.79
N PHE A 83 9.80 -7.30 -3.16
CA PHE A 83 8.56 -6.95 -3.84
C PHE A 83 7.66 -6.03 -3.02
N VAL A 84 6.75 -5.34 -3.71
CA VAL A 84 5.56 -4.70 -3.13
C VAL A 84 4.34 -5.50 -3.53
N LYS A 85 3.62 -6.06 -2.56
CA LYS A 85 2.40 -6.85 -2.77
C LYS A 85 1.20 -6.18 -2.12
N VAL A 86 0.18 -5.88 -2.91
CA VAL A 86 -1.05 -5.22 -2.47
C VAL A 86 -2.25 -6.15 -2.69
N LEU A 87 -3.08 -6.28 -1.65
CA LEU A 87 -4.39 -6.93 -1.74
C LEU A 87 -5.46 -5.85 -1.95
N THR A 88 -6.32 -6.03 -2.96
CA THR A 88 -7.47 -5.14 -3.22
C THR A 88 -8.79 -5.88 -3.20
N LYS A 89 -9.88 -5.16 -2.93
CA LYS A 89 -11.23 -5.71 -3.11
C LYS A 89 -11.48 -5.97 -4.62
N PRO A 90 -12.04 -7.12 -5.01
CA PRO A 90 -12.23 -7.42 -6.43
C PRO A 90 -13.04 -6.36 -7.18
N GLY A 91 -12.54 -5.98 -8.36
CA GLY A 91 -13.12 -4.94 -9.22
C GLY A 91 -13.10 -3.51 -8.64
N LYS A 92 -12.39 -3.27 -7.53
CA LYS A 92 -12.25 -1.95 -6.90
C LYS A 92 -10.79 -1.70 -6.52
N ASP A 93 -10.39 -0.45 -6.46
CA ASP A 93 -9.03 -0.07 -6.05
C ASP A 93 -8.85 0.04 -4.53
N LYS A 94 -9.85 -0.41 -3.75
CA LYS A 94 -9.80 -0.37 -2.28
C LYS A 94 -8.76 -1.37 -1.76
N ILE A 95 -7.75 -0.85 -1.06
CA ILE A 95 -6.69 -1.61 -0.43
C ILE A 95 -7.21 -2.35 0.80
N LEU A 96 -6.91 -3.63 0.90
CA LEU A 96 -7.23 -4.52 2.03
C LEU A 96 -6.02 -4.81 2.90
N GLY A 97 -4.83 -4.80 2.30
CA GLY A 97 -3.56 -4.91 3.00
C GLY A 97 -2.39 -4.89 2.03
N VAL A 98 -1.20 -4.69 2.58
CA VAL A 98 0.04 -4.56 1.84
C VAL A 98 1.15 -5.28 2.57
N THR A 99 2.02 -5.97 1.83
CA THR A 99 3.29 -6.51 2.30
C THR A 99 4.40 -6.00 1.39
N ILE A 100 5.43 -5.42 1.97
CA ILE A 100 6.63 -4.97 1.29
C ILE A 100 7.80 -5.77 1.84
N VAL A 101 8.59 -6.35 0.95
CA VAL A 101 9.88 -6.98 1.26
C VAL A 101 10.92 -6.24 0.44
N GLY A 102 11.93 -5.65 1.09
CA GLY A 102 12.97 -4.91 0.39
C GLY A 102 13.66 -3.87 1.28
N GLN A 103 14.63 -3.17 0.72
CA GLN A 103 15.31 -2.07 1.42
C GLN A 103 14.31 -0.95 1.74
N HIS A 104 14.37 -0.40 2.95
CA HIS A 104 13.45 0.63 3.46
C HIS A 104 11.97 0.24 3.52
N ALA A 105 11.61 -1.05 3.53
CA ALA A 105 10.21 -1.48 3.58
C ALA A 105 9.42 -0.82 4.73
N GLY A 106 10.05 -0.63 5.90
CA GLY A 106 9.47 0.05 7.06
C GLY A 106 9.09 1.51 6.82
N ASP A 107 9.81 2.21 5.93
CA ASP A 107 9.49 3.58 5.52
C ASP A 107 8.46 3.60 4.40
N LEU A 108 8.59 2.71 3.41
CA LEU A 108 7.71 2.61 2.24
C LEU A 108 6.25 2.30 2.62
N ILE A 109 6.04 1.52 3.69
CA ILE A 109 4.70 1.10 4.12
C ILE A 109 3.83 2.28 4.60
N ALA A 110 4.44 3.40 5.01
CA ALA A 110 3.75 4.54 5.59
C ALA A 110 2.73 5.17 4.61
N GLU A 111 3.01 5.17 3.31
CA GLU A 111 2.08 5.66 2.30
C GLU A 111 0.79 4.83 2.28
N TYR A 112 0.92 3.50 2.35
CA TYR A 112 -0.24 2.60 2.40
C TYR A 112 -1.00 2.67 3.72
N VAL A 113 -0.31 2.91 4.84
CA VAL A 113 -0.97 3.20 6.13
C VAL A 113 -1.86 4.43 6.00
N LEU A 114 -1.33 5.53 5.45
CA LEU A 114 -2.09 6.76 5.21
C LEU A 114 -3.27 6.51 4.25
N ALA A 115 -3.02 5.80 3.16
CA ALA A 115 -4.04 5.49 2.16
C ALA A 115 -5.19 4.68 2.77
N MET A 116 -4.88 3.61 3.50
CA MET A 116 -5.89 2.78 4.17
C MET A 116 -6.65 3.57 5.25
N LYS A 117 -5.95 4.39 6.04
CA LYS A 117 -6.55 5.23 7.08
C LYS A 117 -7.59 6.21 6.52
N HIS A 118 -7.34 6.74 5.33
CA HIS A 118 -8.21 7.72 4.67
C HIS A 118 -9.09 7.14 3.55
N GLY A 119 -9.07 5.82 3.36
CA GLY A 119 -9.85 5.16 2.31
C GLY A 119 -9.43 5.52 0.89
N LEU A 120 -8.17 5.91 0.67
CA LEU A 120 -7.60 6.15 -0.65
C LEU A 120 -7.26 4.81 -1.32
N GLY A 121 -7.74 4.62 -2.54
CA GLY A 121 -7.45 3.43 -3.34
C GLY A 121 -6.19 3.56 -4.21
N LEU A 122 -5.81 2.48 -4.88
CA LEU A 122 -4.60 2.44 -5.72
C LEU A 122 -4.57 3.47 -6.85
N ASN A 123 -5.71 3.94 -7.38
CA ASN A 123 -5.67 5.01 -8.38
C ASN A 123 -5.11 6.32 -7.80
N LYS A 124 -5.29 6.58 -6.49
CA LYS A 124 -4.73 7.75 -5.83
C LYS A 124 -3.22 7.63 -5.67
N ILE A 125 -2.71 6.46 -5.30
CA ILE A 125 -1.27 6.17 -5.25
C ILE A 125 -0.64 6.35 -6.65
N LEU A 126 -1.25 5.73 -7.68
CA LEU A 126 -0.77 5.82 -9.05
C LEU A 126 -0.76 7.26 -9.58
N GLY A 127 -1.75 8.07 -9.21
CA GLY A 127 -1.87 9.48 -9.61
C GLY A 127 -0.95 10.43 -8.86
N THR A 128 -0.29 9.99 -7.79
CA THR A 128 0.64 10.80 -7.00
C THR A 128 2.01 10.86 -7.68
N ILE A 129 2.60 12.06 -7.74
CA ILE A 129 3.97 12.24 -8.21
C ILE A 129 4.92 11.71 -7.14
N HIS A 130 5.66 10.68 -7.50
CA HIS A 130 6.77 10.13 -6.73
C HIS A 130 8.07 10.72 -7.30
N ILE A 131 9.01 11.06 -6.43
CA ILE A 131 10.31 11.59 -6.86
C ILE A 131 11.08 10.46 -7.55
N TYR A 132 11.72 10.78 -8.67
CA TYR A 132 12.61 9.89 -9.38
C TYR A 132 14.07 10.33 -9.24
N PRO A 133 15.03 9.40 -9.04
CA PRO A 133 14.84 7.99 -8.70
C PRO A 133 14.70 7.79 -7.18
N THR A 134 13.64 7.14 -6.68
CA THR A 134 13.49 6.78 -5.25
C THR A 134 12.87 5.41 -5.03
N MET A 135 13.11 4.81 -3.85
CA MET A 135 12.47 3.53 -3.47
C MET A 135 10.93 3.64 -3.41
N ASN A 136 10.39 4.83 -3.08
CA ASN A 136 8.95 5.06 -3.04
C ASN A 136 8.26 4.81 -4.38
N GLU A 137 8.95 4.92 -5.50
CA GLU A 137 8.35 4.63 -6.81
C GLU A 137 7.86 3.18 -6.93
N ALA A 138 8.39 2.24 -6.14
CA ALA A 138 7.88 0.87 -6.07
C ALA A 138 6.38 0.82 -5.73
N ASN A 139 5.90 1.69 -4.84
CA ASN A 139 4.48 1.77 -4.48
C ASN A 139 3.61 2.24 -5.66
N LYS A 140 4.12 3.22 -6.44
CA LYS A 140 3.49 3.71 -7.67
C LYS A 140 3.45 2.62 -8.74
N TYR A 141 4.53 1.86 -8.93
CA TYR A 141 4.56 0.78 -9.91
C TYR A 141 3.67 -0.40 -9.52
N ALA A 142 3.59 -0.76 -8.23
CA ALA A 142 2.60 -1.73 -7.73
C ALA A 142 1.15 -1.30 -8.03
N ALA A 143 0.84 -0.01 -7.86
CA ALA A 143 -0.45 0.54 -8.26
C ALA A 143 -0.64 0.50 -9.80
N GLY A 144 0.44 0.66 -10.55
CA GLY A 144 0.50 0.49 -12.00
C GLY A 144 0.15 -0.93 -12.45
N GLU A 145 0.66 -1.96 -11.78
CA GLU A 145 0.32 -3.36 -12.06
C GLU A 145 -1.17 -3.62 -11.88
N TRP A 146 -1.75 -3.14 -10.78
CA TRP A 146 -3.19 -3.19 -10.58
C TRP A 146 -3.94 -2.49 -11.72
N LYS A 147 -3.50 -1.27 -12.11
CA LYS A 147 -4.16 -0.51 -13.18
C LYS A 147 -4.05 -1.21 -14.53
N LYS A 148 -2.92 -1.85 -14.84
CA LYS A 148 -2.71 -2.63 -16.06
C LYS A 148 -3.71 -3.78 -16.16
N ALA A 149 -3.95 -4.51 -15.08
CA ALA A 149 -4.93 -5.59 -15.02
C ALA A 149 -6.39 -5.10 -15.16
N HIS A 150 -6.66 -3.84 -14.85
CA HIS A 150 -8.00 -3.23 -14.84
C HIS A 150 -8.24 -2.24 -15.99
N LYS A 151 -7.43 -2.29 -17.06
CA LYS A 151 -7.63 -1.42 -18.22
C LYS A 151 -8.93 -1.78 -18.95
N PRO A 152 -9.79 -0.80 -19.29
CA PRO A 152 -10.95 -1.06 -20.13
C PRO A 152 -10.50 -1.40 -21.56
N GLU A 153 -10.49 -2.68 -21.91
CA GLU A 153 -10.06 -3.16 -23.25
C GLU A 153 -10.86 -2.54 -24.39
N TRP A 154 -12.17 -2.32 -24.16
CA TRP A 154 -13.03 -1.69 -25.15
C TRP A 154 -12.55 -0.28 -25.51
N LEU A 155 -12.03 0.48 -24.53
CA LEU A 155 -11.50 1.82 -24.75
C LEU A 155 -10.19 1.76 -25.53
N LEU A 156 -9.32 0.79 -25.24
CA LEU A 156 -8.06 0.61 -25.96
C LEU A 156 -8.30 0.36 -27.45
N ARG A 157 -9.32 -0.44 -27.81
CA ARG A 157 -9.71 -0.66 -29.21
C ARG A 157 -10.13 0.65 -29.92
N TRP A 158 -10.82 1.55 -29.21
CA TRP A 158 -11.19 2.85 -29.77
C TRP A 158 -9.98 3.78 -29.92
N VAL A 159 -9.10 3.82 -28.93
CA VAL A 159 -7.86 4.60 -28.98
C VAL A 159 -6.98 4.13 -30.14
N GLU A 160 -6.86 2.81 -30.33
CA GLU A 160 -6.13 2.24 -31.46
C GLU A 160 -6.70 2.69 -32.80
N LYS A 161 -8.03 2.60 -32.99
CA LYS A 161 -8.70 3.09 -34.20
C LYS A 161 -8.43 4.59 -34.44
N TYR A 162 -8.52 5.40 -33.40
CA TYR A 162 -8.26 6.84 -33.48
C TYR A 162 -6.81 7.14 -33.84
N GLN A 163 -5.84 6.45 -33.23
CA GLN A 163 -4.41 6.63 -33.55
C GLN A 163 -4.09 6.15 -34.98
N ASN A 164 -4.70 5.06 -35.44
CA ASN A 164 -4.56 4.59 -36.81
C ASN A 164 -5.16 5.57 -37.83
N TRP A 165 -6.26 6.25 -37.49
CA TRP A 165 -6.81 7.33 -38.32
C TRP A 165 -5.88 8.55 -38.37
N ARG A 166 -5.30 8.96 -37.23
CA ARG A 166 -4.34 10.09 -37.18
C ARG A 166 -3.02 9.87 -37.90
N ARG A 167 -2.62 8.61 -38.08
CA ARG A 167 -1.38 8.22 -38.79
C ARG A 167 -1.56 8.15 -40.31
N ARG A 168 -2.80 8.23 -40.80
CA ARG A 168 -3.14 8.35 -42.24
C ARG A 168 -3.25 9.81 -42.62
#